data_AF-A0A7S0RCJ5-F1
#
_entry.id   AF-A0A7S0RCJ5-F1
#
_cell.length_a   1.000
_cell.length_b   1.000
_cell.length_c   1.000
_cell.angle_alpha   90.00
_cell.angle_beta   90.00
_cell.angle_gamma   90.00
#
_symmetry.space_group_name_H-M   'P 1'
#
loop_
_entity.id
_entity.type
_entity.pdbx_description
1 polymer ?
#
loop_
_entity_poly.entity_id
_entity_poly.type
_entity_poly.pdbx_seq_one_letter_code
_entity_poly.pdbx_strand_id
1 'polypeptide(L)'
;EEVAGQIAGRRRVLLLDPAQSFQGLYPYPIAHPYDRQAMVDLDEPDYDNWPKLSQVRGEVCILEPGEVLYTPMWWWRHEQTLEDETVSLEFALHQGSRTRTPAMSVLP
;
A
#
# COMPACT_ATOMS: atom_id res chain seq x y z
N GLU A 1 4.63 5.96 -5.80
CA GLU A 1 3.72 6.61 -4.84
C GLU A 1 2.32 6.52 -5.41
N GLU A 2 1.30 6.67 -4.59
CA GLU A 2 -0.09 6.59 -5.06
C GLU A 2 -0.93 7.68 -4.42
N VAL A 3 -1.86 8.21 -5.21
CA VAL A 3 -2.92 9.11 -4.73
C VAL A 3 -4.25 8.46 -5.07
N ALA A 4 -5.07 8.20 -4.06
CA ALA A 4 -6.36 7.57 -4.22
C ALA A 4 -7.49 8.51 -3.79
N GLY A 5 -8.39 8.86 -4.70
CA GLY A 5 -9.59 9.66 -4.42
C GLY A 5 -10.82 8.78 -4.29
N GLN A 6 -11.56 8.91 -3.18
CA GLN A 6 -12.82 8.20 -2.97
C GLN A 6 -13.95 8.96 -3.67
N ILE A 7 -14.72 8.28 -4.54
CA ILE A 7 -15.81 8.88 -5.31
C ILE A 7 -17.17 8.55 -4.71
N ALA A 8 -17.40 7.28 -4.36
CA ALA A 8 -18.66 6.81 -3.81
C ALA A 8 -18.43 5.68 -2.81
N GLY A 9 -19.32 5.56 -1.83
CA GLY A 9 -19.15 4.64 -0.70
C GLY A 9 -17.95 4.97 0.17
N ARG A 10 -17.76 4.18 1.24
CA ARG A 10 -16.66 4.33 2.20
C ARG A 10 -15.77 3.11 2.24
N ARG A 11 -14.48 3.34 2.49
CA ARG A 11 -13.52 2.25 2.72
C ARG A 11 -12.64 2.57 3.92
N ARG A 12 -12.33 1.55 4.70
CA ARG A 12 -11.31 1.60 5.76
C ARG A 12 -9.96 1.26 5.14
N VAL A 13 -8.96 2.09 5.40
CA VAL A 13 -7.59 1.84 4.99
C VAL A 13 -6.70 1.79 6.22
N LEU A 14 -5.95 0.70 6.36
CA LEU A 14 -4.84 0.56 7.29
C LEU A 14 -3.53 0.79 6.52
N LEU A 15 -2.79 1.80 6.92
CA LEU A 15 -1.46 2.13 6.40
C LEU A 15 -0.38 1.71 7.39
N LEU A 16 0.64 1.05 6.88
CA LEU A 16 1.74 0.55 7.69
C LEU A 16 3.08 1.02 7.11
N ASP A 17 3.91 1.56 8.00
CA ASP A 17 5.25 1.99 7.66
C ASP A 17 6.08 0.81 7.11
N PRO A 18 6.96 1.01 6.12
CA PRO A 18 7.81 -0.06 5.56
C PRO A 18 8.63 -0.82 6.61
N ALA A 19 8.96 -0.22 7.75
CA ALA A 19 9.63 -0.90 8.87
C ALA A 19 8.79 -2.06 9.46
N GLN A 20 7.46 -2.01 9.32
CA GLN A 20 6.54 -3.07 9.77
C GLN A 20 6.78 -4.40 9.04
N SER A 21 7.34 -4.35 7.81
CA SER A 21 7.71 -5.55 7.02
C SER A 21 8.57 -6.52 7.83
N PHE A 22 9.58 -5.98 8.51
CA PHE A 22 10.55 -6.75 9.28
C PHE A 22 10.07 -7.07 10.69
N GLN A 23 9.04 -6.38 11.17
CA GLN A 23 8.50 -6.56 12.51
C GLN A 23 7.54 -7.75 12.58
N GLY A 24 6.63 -7.90 11.63
CA GLY A 24 5.64 -8.98 11.73
C GLY A 24 4.63 -9.11 10.60
N LEU A 25 4.89 -8.52 9.42
CA LEU A 25 3.99 -8.66 8.26
C LEU A 25 4.24 -9.91 7.42
N TYR A 26 5.36 -10.61 7.63
CA TYR A 26 5.68 -11.86 6.94
C TYR A 26 5.47 -11.77 5.42
N PRO A 27 6.24 -10.91 4.72
CA PRO A 27 6.08 -10.75 3.28
C PRO A 27 6.39 -12.06 2.54
N TYR A 28 5.73 -12.30 1.42
CA TYR A 28 6.14 -13.37 0.52
C TYR A 28 7.59 -13.18 0.04
N PRO A 29 8.33 -14.28 -0.22
CA PRO A 29 9.68 -14.19 -0.77
C PRO A 29 9.73 -13.46 -2.11
N ILE A 30 10.87 -12.83 -2.40
CA ILE A 30 11.13 -12.21 -3.70
C ILE A 30 10.94 -13.25 -4.82
N ALA A 31 10.31 -12.83 -5.92
CA ALA A 31 9.95 -13.67 -7.07
C ALA A 31 8.84 -14.72 -6.83
N HIS A 32 8.19 -14.71 -5.66
CA HIS A 32 6.91 -15.40 -5.48
C HIS A 32 5.80 -14.71 -6.31
N PRO A 33 4.77 -15.41 -6.81
CA PRO A 33 3.64 -14.78 -7.50
C PRO A 33 2.91 -13.69 -6.69
N TYR A 34 2.99 -13.77 -5.36
CA TYR A 34 2.46 -12.78 -4.41
C TYR A 34 3.56 -11.90 -3.77
N ASP A 35 4.70 -11.74 -4.44
CA ASP A 35 5.73 -10.78 -4.03
C ASP A 35 5.08 -9.41 -3.75
N ARG A 36 5.52 -8.76 -2.67
CA ARG A 36 4.98 -7.51 -2.10
C ARG A 36 3.61 -7.63 -1.42
N GLN A 37 3.12 -8.84 -1.18
CA GLN A 37 1.97 -9.09 -0.32
C GLN A 37 2.39 -9.71 1.01
N ALA A 38 1.58 -9.52 2.05
CA ALA A 38 1.73 -10.19 3.33
C ALA A 38 1.20 -11.63 3.23
N MET A 39 1.86 -12.58 3.88
CA MET A 39 1.35 -13.96 3.98
C MET A 39 0.24 -14.09 5.03
N VAL A 40 0.12 -13.09 5.92
CA VAL A 40 -0.86 -13.07 7.00
C VAL A 40 -2.17 -12.45 6.54
N ASP A 41 -3.27 -12.96 7.08
CA ASP A 41 -4.56 -12.29 7.03
C ASP A 41 -4.62 -11.24 8.15
N LEU A 42 -4.90 -9.99 7.79
CA LEU A 42 -5.01 -8.88 8.74
C LEU A 42 -6.43 -8.73 9.32
N ASP A 43 -7.43 -9.36 8.69
CA ASP A 43 -8.82 -9.37 9.13
C ASP A 43 -9.10 -10.53 10.08
N GLU A 44 -8.43 -11.67 9.86
CA GLU A 44 -8.46 -12.83 10.75
C GLU A 44 -7.03 -13.23 11.18
N PRO A 45 -6.40 -12.46 12.09
CA PRO A 45 -5.01 -12.68 12.46
C PRO A 45 -4.80 -13.95 13.30
N ASP A 46 -4.03 -14.89 12.77
CA ASP A 46 -3.58 -16.10 13.46
C ASP A 46 -2.26 -15.84 14.20
N TYR A 47 -2.35 -15.53 15.49
CA TYR A 47 -1.19 -15.24 16.35
C TYR A 47 -0.43 -16.48 16.81
N ASP A 48 -1.01 -17.69 16.65
CA ASP A 48 -0.31 -18.92 17.01
C ASP A 48 0.75 -19.25 15.95
N ASN A 49 0.38 -19.11 14.67
CA ASN A 49 1.28 -19.32 13.55
C ASN A 49 2.12 -18.07 13.21
N TRP A 50 1.59 -16.86 13.46
CA TRP A 50 2.25 -15.59 13.14
C TRP A 50 2.39 -14.66 14.36
N PRO A 51 3.10 -15.09 15.42
CA PRO A 51 3.09 -14.40 16.71
C PRO A 51 3.60 -12.96 16.67
N LYS A 52 4.49 -12.62 15.73
CA LYS A 52 5.01 -11.25 15.60
C LYS A 52 4.00 -10.28 15.01
N LEU A 53 2.92 -10.76 14.40
CA LEU A 53 1.86 -9.91 13.87
C LEU A 53 1.23 -9.04 14.97
N SER A 54 1.22 -9.53 16.22
CA SER A 54 0.77 -8.79 17.40
C SER A 54 1.57 -7.50 17.67
N GLN A 55 2.77 -7.36 17.09
CA GLN A 55 3.63 -6.18 17.24
C GLN A 55 3.41 -5.14 16.14
N VAL A 56 2.70 -5.51 15.07
CA VAL A 56 2.48 -4.63 13.92
C VAL A 56 1.58 -3.47 14.32
N ARG A 57 1.96 -2.26 13.95
CA ARG A 57 1.20 -1.03 14.21
C ARG A 57 1.09 -0.20 12.94
N GLY A 58 -0.07 0.40 12.75
CA GLY A 58 -0.36 1.25 11.61
C GLY A 58 -1.38 2.32 11.92
N GLU A 59 -1.55 3.22 10.97
CA GLU A 59 -2.55 4.26 11.01
C GLU A 59 -3.79 3.81 10.25
N VAL A 60 -4.96 4.11 10.79
CA VAL A 60 -6.24 3.74 10.19
C VAL A 60 -7.00 5.00 9.84
N CYS A 61 -7.53 5.05 8.62
CA CYS A 61 -8.52 6.05 8.23
C CYS A 61 -9.73 5.38 7.59
N ILE A 62 -10.86 6.08 7.64
CA ILE A 62 -12.03 5.76 6.82
C ILE A 62 -12.09 6.86 5.78
N LEU A 63 -11.98 6.50 4.50
CA LEU A 63 -12.11 7.43 3.40
C LEU A 63 -13.58 7.62 3.04
N GLU A 64 -14.03 8.87 3.11
CA GLU A 64 -15.35 9.31 2.69
C GLU A 64 -15.34 9.85 1.25
N PRO A 65 -16.48 9.85 0.54
CA PRO A 65 -16.59 10.46 -0.78
C PRO A 65 -16.09 11.90 -0.81
N GLY A 66 -15.17 12.19 -1.74
CA GLY A 66 -14.51 13.49 -1.88
C GLY A 66 -13.16 13.60 -1.17
N GLU A 67 -12.80 12.64 -0.32
CA GLU A 67 -11.50 12.59 0.33
C GLU A 67 -10.43 11.92 -0.54
N VAL A 68 -9.18 12.28 -0.26
CA VAL A 68 -8.01 11.79 -0.99
C VAL A 68 -6.99 11.25 0.00
N LEU A 69 -6.52 10.03 -0.25
CA LEU A 69 -5.42 9.41 0.46
C LEU A 69 -4.15 9.44 -0.38
N TYR A 70 -3.08 9.99 0.18
CA TYR A 70 -1.73 9.83 -0.36
C TYR A 70 -1.04 8.66 0.32
N THR A 71 -0.56 7.70 -0.47
CA THR A 71 0.22 6.56 0.01
C THR A 71 1.67 6.71 -0.45
N PRO A 72 2.64 6.91 0.48
CA PRO A 72 4.03 7.02 0.11
C PRO A 72 4.57 5.72 -0.50
N MET A 73 5.71 5.83 -1.19
CA MET A 73 6.33 4.65 -1.79
C MET A 73 6.72 3.62 -0.71
N TRP A 74 6.51 2.34 -1.01
CA TRP A 74 6.85 1.18 -0.16
C TRP A 74 5.98 0.96 1.08
N TRP A 75 5.02 1.85 1.36
CA TRP A 75 4.09 1.63 2.47
C TRP A 75 3.17 0.46 2.17
N TRP A 76 2.87 -0.32 3.20
CA TRP A 76 1.83 -1.33 3.08
C TRP A 76 0.47 -0.69 3.30
N ARG A 77 -0.51 -1.29 2.63
CA ARG A 77 -1.88 -0.84 2.67
C ARG A 77 -2.77 -2.06 2.70
N HIS A 78 -3.71 -2.04 3.64
CA HIS A 78 -4.79 -3.02 3.72
C HIS A 78 -6.12 -2.29 3.68
N GLU A 79 -7.06 -2.79 2.90
CA GLU A 79 -8.29 -2.08 2.59
C GLU A 79 -9.50 -2.96 2.77
N GLN A 80 -10.55 -2.33 3.27
CA GLN A 80 -11.83 -2.97 3.46
C GLN A 80 -12.92 -2.02 3.01
N THR A 81 -13.73 -2.49 2.07
CA THR A 81 -14.96 -1.82 1.69
C THR A 81 -15.97 -1.92 2.84
N LEU A 82 -16.61 -0.80 3.19
CA LEU A 82 -17.55 -0.73 4.31
C LEU A 82 -19.02 -0.70 3.87
N GLU A 83 -19.28 -0.68 2.56
CA GLU A 83 -20.60 -0.55 1.96
C GLU A 83 -20.71 -1.48 0.75
N ASP A 84 -21.92 -1.84 0.33
CA ASP A 84 -22.11 -2.81 -0.76
C ASP A 84 -21.50 -2.35 -2.10
N GLU A 85 -21.41 -1.03 -2.30
CA GLU A 85 -20.82 -0.42 -3.48
C GLU A 85 -19.83 0.69 -3.11
N THR A 86 -18.62 0.63 -3.66
CA THR A 86 -17.59 1.67 -3.54
C THR A 86 -16.95 1.97 -4.88
N VAL A 87 -16.64 3.25 -5.12
CA VAL A 87 -15.92 3.70 -6.32
C VAL A 87 -14.76 4.60 -5.89
N SER A 88 -13.56 4.32 -6.39
CA SER A 88 -12.35 5.12 -6.17
C SER A 88 -11.56 5.29 -7.47
N LEU A 89 -10.73 6.33 -7.53
CA LEU A 89 -9.74 6.53 -8.59
C LEU A 89 -8.34 6.55 -7.97
N GLU A 90 -7.43 5.77 -8.54
CA GLU A 90 -6.05 5.65 -8.06
C GLU A 90 -5.07 6.09 -9.13
N PHE A 91 -4.18 7.02 -8.75
CA PHE A 91 -3.14 7.55 -9.59
C PHE A 91 -1.78 7.01 -9.11
N ALA A 92 -1.22 6.06 -9.87
CA ALA A 92 0.11 5.52 -9.59
C ALA A 92 1.19 6.45 -10.15
N LEU A 93 1.89 7.14 -9.25
CA LEU A 93 2.98 8.05 -9.57
C LEU A 93 4.31 7.29 -9.54
N HIS A 94 4.88 7.08 -10.72
CA HIS A 94 6.23 6.55 -10.88
C HIS A 94 7.17 7.70 -11.19
N GLN A 95 8.30 7.80 -10.49
CA GLN A 95 9.34 8.72 -10.91
C GLN A 95 9.83 8.31 -12.30
N GLY A 96 9.63 9.18 -13.29
CA GLY A 96 10.13 8.95 -14.64
C GLY A 96 11.65 8.77 -14.62
N SER A 97 12.16 7.91 -15.51
CA SER A 97 13.57 7.96 -15.86
C SER A 97 13.93 9.41 -16.19
N ARG A 98 14.98 9.95 -15.56
CA ARG A 98 15.60 11.27 -15.83
C ARG A 98 15.09 11.85 -17.14
N THR A 99 14.39 12.99 -17.12
CA THR A 99 14.08 13.73 -18.36
C THR A 99 15.35 13.78 -19.18
N ARG A 100 15.38 13.07 -20.32
CA ARG A 100 16.56 13.02 -21.16
C ARG A 100 16.77 14.45 -21.64
N THR A 101 17.71 15.17 -21.03
CA THR A 101 18.08 16.49 -21.52
C THR A 101 18.49 16.29 -22.98
N PRO A 102 17.90 17.01 -23.95
CA PRO A 102 18.29 16.88 -25.35
C PRO A 102 19.79 17.14 -25.58
N ALA A 103 20.43 17.82 -24.64
CA ALA A 103 21.87 18.11 -24.63
C ALA A 103 22.63 17.12 -23.73
N MET A 104 22.84 15.89 -24.21
CA MET A 104 23.99 15.04 -23.86
C MET A 104 23.98 13.77 -24.72
N SER A 105 23.94 13.95 -26.04
CA SER A 105 24.58 13.00 -26.96
C SER A 105 25.91 13.60 -27.35
N VAL A 106 26.86 13.59 -26.41
CA VAL A 106 28.29 13.70 -26.73
C VAL A 106 29.02 12.71 -25.84
N LEU A 107 29.30 11.55 -26.40
CA LEU A 107 30.48 10.79 -26.02
C LEU A 107 31.29 10.56 -27.30
N PRO A 108 32.62 10.71 -27.25
CA PRO A 108 33.52 10.39 -28.35
C PRO A 108 33.55 8.88 -28.65
#